data_AF-A0A1G8DB97-F1
#
_entry.id   AF-A0A1G8DB97-F1
#
_cell.length_a   1.000
_cell.length_b   1.000
_cell.length_c   1.000
_cell.angle_alpha   90.00
_cell.angle_beta   90.00
_cell.angle_gamma   90.00
#
_symmetry.space_group_name_H-M   'P 1'
#
loop_
_entity.id
_entity.type
_entity.pdbx_description
1 polymer ?
#
loop_
_entity_poly.entity_id
_entity_poly.type
_entity_poly.pdbx_seq_one_letter_code
_entity_poly.pdbx_strand_id
1 'polypeptide(L)' 'MSTWRKSSYSPDASDCIEVGHGIGIRDSKAPVTHLPVSGEAWSAFLRDVTQGGKDQGLT' A
#
# COMPACT_ATOMS: atom_id res chain seq x y z
N MET A 1 -8.19 -2.90 -6.54
CA MET A 1 -8.37 -1.47 -6.88
C MET A 1 -8.58 -0.71 -5.57
N SER A 2 -8.00 0.48 -5.42
CA SER A 2 -8.21 1.30 -4.21
C SER A 2 -9.66 1.75 -4.11
N THR A 3 -10.28 1.55 -2.95
CA THR A 3 -11.62 2.08 -2.68
C THR A 3 -11.51 3.57 -2.39
N TRP A 4 -11.89 4.39 -3.35
CA TRP A 4 -11.95 5.84 -3.21
C TRP A 4 -13.16 6.24 -2.38
N ARG A 5 -12.99 7.28 -1.55
CA ARG A 5 -14.08 7.88 -0.77
C ARG A 5 -13.89 9.38 -0.64
N LYS A 6 -14.98 10.12 -0.42
CA LYS A 6 -14.93 11.54 -0.05
C LYS A 6 -14.13 11.69 1.25
N SER A 7 -13.24 12.67 1.30
CA SER A 7 -12.60 13.09 2.54
C SER A 7 -13.64 13.66 3.50
N SER A 8 -13.48 13.39 4.80
CA SER A 8 -14.31 14.01 5.85
C SER A 8 -14.06 15.50 6.03
N TYR A 9 -12.97 16.01 5.43
CA TYR A 9 -12.62 17.43 5.42
C TYR A 9 -13.14 18.15 4.17
N SER A 10 -13.77 17.43 3.24
CA SER A 10 -14.36 18.07 2.07
C SER A 10 -15.66 18.77 2.44
N PRO A 11 -15.91 19.98 1.90
CA PRO A 11 -17.20 20.64 2.00
C PRO A 11 -18.31 19.78 1.37
N ASP A 12 -19.56 20.17 1.61
CA ASP A 12 -20.71 19.43 1.09
C ASP A 12 -21.02 19.74 -0.38
N ALA A 13 -20.67 20.93 -0.87
CA ALA A 13 -21.15 21.44 -2.15
C ALA A 13 -20.06 21.62 -3.24
N SER A 14 -18.81 21.91 -2.88
CA SER A 14 -17.70 22.12 -3.84
C SER A 14 -16.36 21.68 -3.26
N ASP A 15 -15.32 21.65 -4.10
CA ASP A 15 -13.92 21.39 -3.68
C ASP A 15 -13.71 20.02 -2.99
N CYS A 16 -14.40 19.00 -3.51
CA CYS A 16 -14.31 17.64 -2.99
C CYS A 16 -12.96 17.01 -3.30
N ILE A 17 -12.35 16.41 -2.27
CA ILE A 17 -11.11 15.64 -2.36
C ILE A 17 -11.45 14.18 -2.11
N GLU A 18 -11.04 13.32 -3.05
CA GLU A 18 -11.13 11.88 -2.91
C GLU A 18 -9.84 11.34 -2.30
N VAL A 19 -10.01 10.47 -1.31
CA VAL A 19 -8.90 9.78 -0.67
C VAL A 19 -9.08 8.28 -0.84
N GLY A 20 -7.97 7.59 -1.03
CA GLY A 20 -7.92 6.15 -1.16
C GLY A 20 -6.64 5.63 -0.52
N HIS A 21 -6.69 4.42 0.03
CA HIS A 21 -5.50 3.72 0.48
C HIS A 21 -5.02 2.75 -0.59
N GLY A 22 -3.71 2.59 -0.68
CA GLY A 22 -3.07 1.69 -1.64
C GLY A 22 -1.69 1.31 -1.17
N ILE A 23 -1.17 0.23 -1.75
CA ILE A 23 0.19 -0.25 -1.51
C ILE A 23 0.92 -0.15 -2.83
N GLY A 24 2.13 0.42 -2.79
CA GLY A 24 2.95 0.59 -3.98
C GLY A 24 4.42 0.57 -3.64
N ILE A 25 5.21 0.08 -4.58
CA ILE A 25 6.67 0.10 -4.51
C ILE A 25 7.16 1.25 -5.37
N ARG A 26 8.08 2.05 -4.83
CA ARG A 26 8.68 3.21 -5.50
C ARG A 26 10.19 3.12 -5.40
N ASP A 27 10.87 3.38 -6.50
CA ASP A 27 12.30 3.66 -6.47
C ASP A 27 12.52 5.12 -6.05
N SER A 28 13.25 5.32 -4.95
CA SER A 28 13.57 6.66 -4.46
C SER A 28 14.40 7.48 -5.45
N LYS A 29 15.16 6.83 -6.32
CA LYS A 29 15.99 7.44 -7.37
C LYS A 29 15.26 7.64 -8.69
N ALA A 30 14.08 7.04 -8.86
CA ALA A 30 13.20 7.22 -10.03
C ALA A 30 11.76 7.49 -9.56
N PRO A 31 11.50 8.69 -8.99
CA PRO A 31 10.36 8.94 -8.11
C PRO A 31 8.99 9.01 -8.80
N VAL A 32 8.99 9.10 -10.13
CA VAL A 32 7.78 9.23 -10.96
C VAL A 32 7.04 7.90 -11.16
N THR A 33 7.76 6.76 -11.12
CA THR A 33 7.15 5.45 -11.38
C THR A 33 6.83 4.73 -10.08
N HIS A 34 5.62 4.16 -10.01
CA HIS A 34 5.15 3.37 -8.88
C HIS A 34 4.59 2.05 -9.39
N LEU A 35 4.93 0.95 -8.73
CA LEU A 35 4.37 -0.37 -9.00
C LEU A 35 3.26 -0.66 -7.99
N PRO A 36 1.98 -0.69 -8.39
CA PRO A 36 0.88 -1.00 -7.46
C PRO A 36 0.92 -2.47 -7.07
N VAL A 37 0.62 -2.76 -5.79
CA VAL A 37 0.53 -4.11 -5.24
C VAL A 37 -0.84 -4.30 -4.59
N SER A 38 -1.46 -5.47 -4.75
CA SER A 38 -2.71 -5.77 -4.04
C SER A 38 -2.47 -5.93 -2.54
N GLY A 39 -3.50 -5.65 -1.73
CA GLY A 39 -3.45 -5.90 -0.28
C GLY A 39 -3.12 -7.36 0.05
N GLU A 40 -3.73 -8.28 -0.69
CA GLU A 40 -3.53 -9.73 -0.53
C GLU A 40 -2.09 -10.16 -0.79
N ALA A 41 -1.50 -9.69 -1.90
CA ALA A 41 -0.11 -10.00 -2.24
C ALA A 41 0.87 -9.42 -1.22
N TRP A 42 0.62 -8.20 -0.75
CA TRP A 42 1.45 -7.58 0.29
C TRP A 42 1.37 -8.33 1.61
N SER A 43 0.16 -8.72 2.05
CA SER A 43 -0.02 -9.52 3.27
C SER A 43 0.64 -10.89 3.18
N ALA A 44 0.60 -11.54 2.01
CA ALA A 44 1.30 -12.81 1.78
C ALA A 44 2.82 -12.65 1.87
N PHE A 45 3.37 -11.61 1.24
CA PHE A 45 4.80 -11.28 1.32
C PHE A 45 5.25 -11.04 2.77
N LEU A 46 4.51 -10.22 3.53
CA LEU A 46 4.86 -9.93 4.92
C LEU A 46 4.90 -11.19 5.79
N ARG A 47 3.96 -12.12 5.60
CA ARG A 47 3.98 -13.40 6.31
C ARG A 47 5.22 -14.20 5.98
N ASP A 48 5.54 -14.33 4.70
CA ASP A 48 6.70 -15.09 4.23
C ASP A 48 8.01 -14.56 4.84
N VAL A 49 8.27 -13.26 4.72
CA VAL A 49 9.53 -12.67 5.21
C VAL A 49 9.62 -12.62 6.74
N THR A 50 8.49 -12.60 7.46
CA THR A 50 8.48 -12.62 8.93
C THR A 50 8.55 -14.03 9.50
N GLN A 51 8.08 -15.04 8.78
CA GLN A 51 8.22 -16.46 9.13
C GLN A 51 9.62 -16.98 8.79
N GLY A 52 10.15 -16.64 7.61
CA GLY A 52 11.52 -17.00 7.21
C GLY A 52 12.62 -16.37 8.06
N GLY A 53 12.32 -15.32 8.85
CA GLY A 53 13.20 -14.78 9.88
C GLY A 53 13.22 -15.58 11.19
N LYS A 54 12.26 -16.49 11.40
CA LYS A 54 12.21 -17.39 12.56
C LYS A 54 12.93 -18.72 12.32
N ASP A 55 13.14 -19.08 11.05
CA ASP A 55 13.71 -20.38 10.66
C ASP A 55 15.20 -20.33 10.28
N GLN A 56 15.82 -19.14 10.22
CA GLN A 56 17.28 -18.98 10.00
C GLN A 56 18.13 -19.21 11.28
N GLY A 57 17.64 -20.08 12.15
CA GLY A 57 18.30 -20.50 13.38
C GLY A 57 18.35 -22.01 13.55
N LEU A 58 18.37 -22.79 12.46
CA LEU A 58 18.80 -24.20 12.51
C LEU A 58 19.19 -24.72 11.11
N THR A 59 20.45 -24.48 10.74
CA THR A 59 21.40 -25.41 10.11
C THR A 59 22.79 -24.88 10.34
#